data_AF-A0A7Y8MQA2-F1
#
_entry.id   AF-A0A7Y8MQA2-F1
#
_cell.length_a   1.000
_cell.length_b   1.000
_cell.length_c   1.000
_cell.angle_alpha   90.00
_cell.angle_beta   90.00
_cell.angle_gamma   90.00
#
_symmetry.space_group_name_H-M   'P 1'
#
loop_
_entity.id
_entity.type
_entity.pdbx_description
1 polymer ?
#
loop_
_entity_poly.entity_id
_entity_poly.type
_entity_poly.pdbx_seq_one_letter_code
_entity_poly.pdbx_strand_id
1 'polypeptide(L)'
;MTPERLTEAYVRLFPSRLRKAHLALVAYAEEASPDGWPTPAMVAQFARLYRVPRARLGGLVGLLCRRYPGTTRDAWVDAIRDPERATPHLIRQHDRAVQVALGWCLFSRDLWLPRPVMH
;
A
#
# COMPACT_ATOMS: atom_id res chain seq x y z
N MET A 1 -5.43 14.48 15.49
CA MET A 1 -4.12 13.79 15.40
C MET A 1 -3.15 14.77 14.77
N THR A 2 -1.93 14.95 15.30
CA THR A 2 -0.97 15.90 14.72
C THR A 2 -0.04 15.21 13.70
N PRO A 3 0.52 15.94 12.72
CA PRO A 3 1.45 15.38 11.73
C PRO A 3 2.68 14.70 12.35
N GLU A 4 3.16 15.19 13.50
CA GLU A 4 4.32 14.65 14.21
C GLU A 4 4.01 13.26 14.77
N ARG A 5 2.81 13.08 15.37
CA ARG A 5 2.36 11.79 15.88
C ARG A 5 2.14 10.77 14.76
N LEU A 6 1.69 11.22 13.58
CA LEU A 6 1.57 10.38 12.39
C LEU A 6 2.97 9.89 11.96
N THR A 7 3.92 10.81 11.85
CA THR A 7 5.29 10.49 11.44
C THR A 7 5.97 9.53 12.41
N GLU A 8 5.81 9.74 13.72
CA GLU A 8 6.33 8.84 14.75
C GLU A 8 5.71 7.44 14.65
N ALA A 9 4.38 7.34 14.48
CA ALA A 9 3.70 6.08 14.29
C ALA A 9 4.19 5.35 13.03
N TYR A 10 4.40 6.07 11.92
CA TYR A 10 4.94 5.51 10.69
C TYR A 10 6.34 4.91 10.90
N VAL A 11 7.22 5.65 11.58
CA VAL A 11 8.58 5.22 11.91
C VAL A 11 8.56 3.97 12.80
N ARG A 12 7.64 3.90 13.76
CA ARG A 12 7.50 2.79 14.70
C ARG A 12 6.91 1.53 14.06
N LEU A 13 5.92 1.68 13.18
CA LEU A 13 5.21 0.56 12.56
C LEU A 13 6.01 -0.09 11.42
N PHE A 14 6.82 0.68 10.69
CA PHE A 14 7.46 0.23 9.45
C PHE A 14 8.99 0.36 9.50
N PRO A 15 9.73 -0.74 9.25
CA PRO A 15 11.19 -0.71 9.18
C PRO A 15 11.70 0.27 8.12
N SER A 16 12.89 0.84 8.33
CA SER A 16 13.49 1.87 7.45
C SER A 16 13.49 1.48 5.96
N ARG A 17 13.87 0.24 5.61
CA ARG A 17 13.86 -0.22 4.21
C ARG A 17 12.47 -0.21 3.58
N LEU A 18 11.45 -0.62 4.34
CA LEU A 18 10.07 -0.63 3.86
C LEU A 18 9.54 0.80 3.68
N ARG A 19 9.91 1.72 4.57
CA ARG A 19 9.56 3.14 4.43
C ARG A 19 10.20 3.77 3.19
N LYS A 20 11.48 3.50 2.96
CA LYS A 20 12.19 3.95 1.75
C LYS A 20 11.56 3.38 0.48
N ALA A 21 11.23 2.09 0.47
CA ALA A 21 10.55 1.45 -0.66
C ALA A 21 9.18 2.08 -0.93
N HIS A 22 8.41 2.36 0.12
CA HIS A 22 7.10 2.99 0.02
C HIS A 22 7.19 4.40 -0.58
N LEU A 23 8.06 5.26 -0.02
CA LEU A 23 8.22 6.64 -0.51
C LEU A 23 8.70 6.68 -1.95
N ALA A 24 9.69 5.85 -2.31
CA ALA A 24 10.20 5.80 -3.67
C ALA A 24 9.16 5.25 -4.67
N LEU A 25 8.35 4.28 -4.24
CA LEU A 25 7.26 3.73 -5.06
C LEU A 25 6.18 4.78 -5.33
N VAL A 26 5.75 5.52 -4.31
CA VAL A 26 4.73 6.58 -4.46
C VAL A 26 5.25 7.68 -5.37
N ALA A 27 6.45 8.21 -5.13
CA ALA A 27 7.05 9.23 -5.96
C ALA A 27 7.21 8.80 -7.44
N TYR A 28 7.61 7.55 -7.67
CA TYR A 28 7.68 7.01 -9.03
C TYR A 28 6.31 6.89 -9.69
N ALA A 29 5.29 6.46 -8.94
CA ALA A 29 3.95 6.30 -9.47
C ALA A 29 3.29 7.63 -9.83
N GLU A 30 3.56 8.70 -9.08
CA GLU A 30 3.09 10.06 -9.39
C GLU A 30 3.49 10.51 -10.81
N GLU A 31 4.68 10.10 -11.27
CA GLU A 31 5.19 10.44 -12.60
C GLU A 31 4.82 9.39 -13.66
N ALA A 32 4.77 8.10 -13.30
CA ALA A 32 4.69 6.99 -14.25
C ALA A 32 3.29 6.40 -14.44
N SER A 33 2.38 6.57 -13.48
CA SER A 33 1.01 6.06 -13.54
C SER A 33 0.04 7.12 -14.09
N PRO A 34 -0.91 6.78 -14.98
CA PRO A 34 -1.90 7.73 -15.49
C PRO A 34 -2.74 8.44 -14.41
N ASP A 35 -2.96 7.79 -13.28
CA ASP A 35 -3.70 8.31 -12.12
C ASP A 35 -2.80 8.63 -10.92
N GLY A 36 -1.48 8.64 -11.14
CA GLY A 36 -0.48 8.90 -10.11
C GLY A 36 -0.36 7.83 -9.03
N TRP A 37 -1.06 6.69 -9.14
CA TRP A 37 -1.11 5.70 -8.06
C TRP A 37 -0.39 4.39 -8.42
N PRO A 38 0.32 3.74 -7.47
CA PRO A 38 1.10 2.54 -7.77
C PRO A 38 0.30 1.40 -8.42
N THR A 39 0.98 0.65 -9.30
CA THR A 39 0.46 -0.57 -9.92
C THR A 39 1.08 -1.83 -9.30
N PRO A 40 0.47 -3.02 -9.45
CA PRO A 40 1.04 -4.28 -8.98
C PRO A 40 2.46 -4.57 -9.52
N ALA A 41 2.72 -4.21 -10.77
CA ALA A 41 4.02 -4.38 -11.40
C ALA A 41 5.09 -3.51 -10.71
N MET A 42 4.76 -2.25 -10.43
CA MET A 42 5.64 -1.35 -9.70
C MET A 42 5.91 -1.86 -8.28
N VAL A 43 4.88 -2.34 -7.56
CA VAL A 43 5.07 -2.95 -6.23
C VAL A 43 6.05 -4.11 -6.30
N ALA A 44 5.93 -5.01 -7.28
CA ALA A 44 6.86 -6.13 -7.45
C ALA A 44 8.29 -5.65 -7.73
N GLN A 45 8.46 -4.65 -8.59
CA GLN A 45 9.76 -4.05 -8.92
C GLN A 45 10.44 -3.43 -7.69
N PHE A 46 9.72 -2.57 -6.95
CA PHE A 46 10.27 -1.87 -5.79
C PHE A 46 10.48 -2.81 -4.60
N ALA A 47 9.60 -3.79 -4.40
CA ALA A 47 9.80 -4.82 -3.38
C ALA A 47 11.11 -5.58 -3.60
N ARG A 48 11.42 -5.91 -4.88
CA ARG A 48 12.68 -6.54 -5.26
C ARG A 48 13.87 -5.61 -5.06
N LEU A 49 13.78 -4.36 -5.54
CA LEU A 49 14.86 -3.37 -5.45
C LEU A 49 15.28 -3.10 -4.01
N TYR A 50 14.31 -2.90 -3.12
CA TYR A 50 14.55 -2.58 -1.72
C TYR A 50 14.67 -3.83 -0.81
N ARG A 51 14.49 -5.02 -1.37
CA ARG A 51 14.50 -6.32 -0.66
C ARG A 51 13.53 -6.34 0.52
N VAL A 52 12.27 -5.99 0.25
CA VAL A 52 11.20 -5.97 1.26
C VAL A 52 10.05 -6.92 0.88
N PRO A 53 9.25 -7.39 1.85
CA PRO A 53 8.12 -8.27 1.54
C PRO A 53 7.10 -7.59 0.63
N ARG A 54 6.88 -8.17 -0.55
CA ARG A 54 6.02 -7.62 -1.60
C ARG A 54 4.58 -7.36 -1.13
N ALA A 55 3.98 -8.32 -0.42
CA ALA A 55 2.60 -8.18 0.08
C ALA A 55 2.48 -7.03 1.10
N ARG A 56 3.50 -6.84 1.94
CA ARG A 56 3.52 -5.75 2.94
C ARG A 56 3.70 -4.38 2.30
N LEU A 57 4.56 -4.28 1.29
CA LEU A 57 4.69 -3.05 0.49
C LEU A 57 3.40 -2.75 -0.28
N GLY A 58 2.77 -3.77 -0.87
CA GLY A 58 1.47 -3.65 -1.51
C GLY A 58 0.40 -3.09 -0.58
N GLY A 59 0.32 -3.61 0.65
CA GLY A 59 -0.60 -3.10 1.66
C GLY A 59 -0.43 -1.60 1.94
N LEU A 60 0.80 -1.08 1.92
CA LEU A 60 1.05 0.36 2.15
C LEU A 60 0.49 1.27 1.04
N VAL A 61 0.21 0.70 -0.14
CA VAL A 61 -0.36 1.42 -1.29
C VAL A 61 -1.75 0.89 -1.66
N GLY A 62 -2.40 0.17 -0.73
CA GLY A 62 -3.76 -0.34 -0.89
C GLY A 62 -3.90 -1.54 -1.83
N LEU A 63 -2.79 -2.15 -2.25
CA LEU A 63 -2.77 -3.30 -3.14
C LEU A 63 -2.60 -4.61 -2.35
N LEU A 64 -3.64 -5.44 -2.34
CA LEU A 64 -3.65 -6.75 -1.68
C LEU A 64 -3.22 -7.84 -2.67
N CYS A 65 -2.15 -8.56 -2.34
CA CYS A 65 -1.61 -9.64 -3.15
C CYS A 65 -2.12 -11.00 -2.64
N ARG A 66 -2.90 -11.69 -3.46
CA ARG A 66 -3.30 -13.08 -3.23
C ARG A 66 -2.54 -14.00 -4.19
N ARG A 67 -1.84 -14.99 -3.64
CA ARG A 67 -1.32 -16.10 -4.44
C ARG A 67 -2.33 -17.24 -4.46
N TYR A 68 -2.67 -17.75 -5.64
CA TYR A 68 -3.51 -18.96 -5.70
C TYR A 68 -2.69 -20.19 -5.31
N PRO A 69 -3.19 -21.02 -4.37
CA PRO A 69 -2.53 -22.26 -3.98
C PRO A 69 -2.21 -23.12 -5.20
N GLY A 70 -1.01 -23.69 -5.24
CA GLY A 70 -0.57 -24.52 -6.37
C GLY A 70 -0.23 -23.76 -7.66
N THR A 71 -0.21 -22.42 -7.65
CA THR A 71 0.17 -21.63 -8.84
C THR A 71 1.23 -20.57 -8.52
N THR A 72 1.93 -20.14 -9.57
CA THR A 72 2.80 -18.96 -9.51
C THR A 72 2.04 -17.65 -9.72
N ARG A 73 0.74 -17.70 -10.05
CA ARG A 73 -0.06 -16.52 -10.37
C ARG A 73 -0.42 -15.74 -9.11
N ASP A 74 -0.10 -14.46 -9.15
CA ASP A 74 -0.52 -13.49 -8.16
C ASP A 74 -1.74 -12.73 -8.71
N ALA A 75 -2.85 -12.78 -7.98
CA ALA A 75 -3.96 -11.87 -8.17
C ALA A 75 -3.79 -10.68 -7.23
N TRP A 76 -4.06 -9.50 -7.75
CA TRP A 76 -4.02 -8.27 -7.00
C TRP A 76 -5.43 -7.68 -6.90
N VAL A 77 -5.76 -7.16 -5.73
CA VAL A 77 -6.99 -6.41 -5.48
C VAL A 77 -6.59 -5.02 -5.02
N ASP A 78 -7.14 -4.01 -5.68
CA ASP A 78 -6.92 -2.61 -5.34
C ASP A 78 -8.01 -2.13 -4.40
N ALA A 79 -7.69 -1.99 -3.12
CA ALA A 79 -8.63 -1.54 -2.10
C ALA A 79 -8.93 -0.02 -2.16
N ILE A 80 -8.17 0.74 -2.98
CA ILE A 80 -8.39 2.18 -3.16
C ILE A 80 -9.33 2.41 -4.34
N ARG A 81 -9.03 1.79 -5.48
CA ARG A 81 -9.78 1.97 -6.73
C ARG A 81 -11.02 1.08 -6.80
N ASP A 82 -10.95 -0.15 -6.27
CA ASP A 82 -12.02 -1.15 -6.29
C ASP A 82 -12.38 -1.63 -4.86
N PRO A 83 -12.84 -0.74 -3.96
CA PRO A 83 -13.05 -1.08 -2.54
C PRO A 83 -14.04 -2.23 -2.32
N GLU A 84 -15.04 -2.39 -3.19
CA GLU A 84 -16.02 -3.48 -3.16
C GLU A 84 -15.38 -4.87 -3.35
N ARG A 85 -14.22 -4.94 -4.01
CA ARG A 85 -13.46 -6.18 -4.21
C ARG A 85 -12.56 -6.51 -3.01
N ALA A 86 -12.23 -5.51 -2.19
CA ALA A 86 -11.42 -5.65 -0.97
C ALA A 86 -12.27 -6.08 0.24
N THR A 87 -12.98 -7.20 0.10
CA THR A 87 -13.90 -7.68 1.15
C THR A 87 -13.19 -7.93 2.49
N PRO A 88 -13.88 -7.79 3.64
CA PRO A 88 -13.30 -8.09 4.95
C PRO A 88 -12.73 -9.52 5.06
N HIS A 89 -13.34 -10.48 4.36
CA HIS A 89 -12.83 -11.85 4.30
C HIS A 89 -11.47 -11.92 3.61
N LEU A 90 -11.30 -11.25 2.46
CA LEU A 90 -10.01 -11.18 1.75
C LEU A 90 -8.93 -10.53 2.62
N ILE A 91 -9.23 -9.42 3.29
CA ILE A 91 -8.27 -8.71 4.14
C ILE A 91 -7.80 -9.64 5.27
N ARG A 92 -8.72 -10.38 5.90
CA ARG A 92 -8.40 -11.31 7.01
C ARG A 92 -7.55 -12.51 6.60
N GLN A 93 -7.48 -12.87 5.31
CA GLN A 93 -6.61 -13.94 4.82
C GLN A 93 -5.12 -13.56 4.82
N HIS A 94 -4.79 -12.27 4.92
CA HIS A 94 -3.42 -11.81 4.94
C HIS A 94 -2.86 -11.77 6.36
N ASP A 95 -1.54 -11.84 6.50
CA ASP A 95 -0.91 -11.71 7.81
C ASP A 95 -1.16 -10.32 8.45
N ARG A 96 -0.94 -10.24 9.75
CA ARG A 96 -1.14 -9.00 10.52
C ARG A 96 -0.31 -7.83 10.00
N ALA A 97 0.88 -8.07 9.45
CA ALA A 97 1.75 -7.00 8.97
C ALA A 97 1.21 -6.36 7.69
N VAL A 98 0.58 -7.14 6.81
CA VAL A 98 -0.15 -6.64 5.63
C VAL A 98 -1.43 -5.92 6.04
N GLN A 99 -2.19 -6.46 7.00
CA GLN A 99 -3.40 -5.80 7.50
C GLN A 99 -3.09 -4.42 8.12
N VAL A 100 -2.00 -4.32 8.90
CA VAL A 100 -1.53 -3.04 9.46
C VAL A 100 -1.08 -2.07 8.37
N ALA A 101 -0.41 -2.56 7.32
CA ALA A 101 0.00 -1.74 6.18
C ALA A 101 -1.21 -1.19 5.42
N LEU A 102 -2.22 -2.03 5.16
CA LEU A 102 -3.48 -1.60 4.54
C LEU A 102 -4.22 -0.59 5.43
N GLY A 103 -4.35 -0.87 6.72
CA GLY A 103 -4.98 0.03 7.67
C GLY A 103 -4.29 1.38 7.73
N TRP A 104 -2.95 1.39 7.67
CA TRP A 104 -2.17 2.62 7.53
C TRP A 104 -2.52 3.37 6.25
N CYS A 105 -2.50 2.69 5.09
CA CYS A 105 -2.81 3.29 3.79
C CYS A 105 -4.19 3.94 3.78
N LEU A 106 -5.23 3.22 4.21
CA LEU A 106 -6.60 3.72 4.26
C LEU A 106 -6.74 4.90 5.22
N PHE A 107 -6.09 4.84 6.38
CA PHE A 107 -6.09 5.93 7.35
C PHE A 107 -5.35 7.17 6.83
N SER A 108 -4.18 6.98 6.22
CA SER A 108 -3.35 8.09 5.74
C SER A 108 -3.86 8.67 4.43
N ARG A 109 -4.49 7.91 3.56
CA ARG A 109 -5.01 8.41 2.27
C ARG A 109 -5.85 9.67 2.45
N ASP A 110 -6.77 9.67 3.42
CA ASP A 110 -7.67 10.80 3.68
C ASP A 110 -6.93 12.02 4.27
N LEU A 111 -5.67 11.86 4.68
CA LEU A 111 -4.78 12.93 5.11
C LEU A 111 -3.86 13.45 3.97
N TRP A 112 -3.70 12.67 2.90
CA TRP A 112 -2.79 12.96 1.77
C TRP A 112 -3.55 13.44 0.53
N LEU A 113 -4.80 13.02 0.34
CA LEU A 113 -5.69 13.62 -0.66
C LEU A 113 -6.12 15.01 -0.16
N PRO A 114 -5.89 16.10 -0.92
CA PRO A 114 -6.49 17.37 -0.57
C PRO A 114 -8.00 17.17 -0.53
N ARG A 115 -8.65 17.58 0.57
CA ARG A 115 -10.12 17.69 0.59
C ARG A 115 -10.52 18.49 -0.64
N PRO A 116 -11.55 18.07 -1.41
CA PRO A 116 -12.05 18.91 -2.49
C PRO A 116 -12.41 20.25 -1.85
N VAL A 117 -11.78 21.32 -2.33
CA VAL A 117 -12.22 22.68 -2.03
C VAL A 117 -13.60 22.76 -2.68
N MET A 118 -14.67 22.68 -1.88
CA MET A 118 -15.98 23.04 -2.37
C MET A 118 -15.92 24.55 -2.66
N HIS A 119 -15.87 24.88 -3.95
CA HIS A 119 -16.13 26.23 -4.45
C HIS A 119 -17.63 26.49 -4.49
#